data_AF-A0A7S1GQK3-F1
#
_entry.id   AF-A0A7S1GQK3-F1
#
_cell.length_a   1.000
_cell.length_b   1.000
_cell.length_c   1.000
_cell.angle_alpha   90.00
_cell.angle_beta   90.00
_cell.angle_gamma   90.00
#
_symmetry.space_group_name_H-M   'P 1'
#
loop_
_entity.id
_entity.type
_entity.pdbx_description
1 polymer ?
#
loop_
_entity_poly.entity_id
_entity_poly.type
_entity_poly.pdbx_seq_one_letter_code
_entity_poly.pdbx_strand_id
1 'polypeptide(L)'
;TTESAASPLTGTQKVKLAKEGLEPLSEGTKTFNTVLVGTIKGFLDIIYSGRDFPRFYVLETVARVPYFSYMSVLHFYETIGLHRKANWIKVHYAEADNELHHLLTMEALGGGDSALDRSLAGGMAVAYYWLVVVIYLVNPRGAYHLSQLIEEHAFATYDKFLTANEEMLRGMEAPQVAVDYYTGGDLYMFDTFHTALDHPPRRPKIESLFDVFVNIRDDELEHKSTLKQLVDAGNICSASCTPSAACAVFADECEVSKKPTARGQGTSYTAGGGGA
;
A
#
# COMPACT_ATOMS: atom_id res chain seq x y z
N THR A 1 15.58 -52.24 -3.31
CA THR A 1 15.00 -52.04 -4.65
C THR A 1 14.23 -50.75 -4.64
N THR A 2 14.78 -49.75 -5.33
CA THR A 2 14.19 -48.49 -5.83
C THR A 2 13.43 -47.58 -4.84
N GLU A 3 14.17 -46.69 -4.18
CA GLU A 3 13.70 -45.37 -3.77
C GLU A 3 13.32 -44.55 -5.03
N SER A 4 12.04 -44.18 -5.15
CA SER A 4 11.54 -43.30 -6.19
C SER A 4 11.84 -41.85 -5.81
N ALA A 5 13.01 -41.34 -6.19
CA ALA A 5 13.32 -39.92 -6.11
C ALA A 5 12.33 -39.15 -6.99
N ALA A 6 11.51 -38.29 -6.39
CA ALA A 6 10.65 -37.39 -7.15
C ALA A 6 11.52 -36.46 -8.00
N SER A 7 11.36 -36.51 -9.32
CA SER A 7 12.12 -35.69 -10.26
C SER A 7 11.92 -34.18 -10.01
N PRO A 8 12.96 -33.34 -10.17
CA PRO A 8 12.83 -31.89 -10.08
C PRO A 8 11.81 -31.36 -11.10
N LEU A 9 10.93 -30.46 -10.65
CA LEU A 9 9.94 -29.81 -11.54
C LEU A 9 10.65 -29.09 -12.69
N THR A 10 10.20 -29.37 -13.91
CA THR A 10 10.70 -28.73 -15.13
C THR A 10 10.40 -27.22 -15.15
N GLY A 11 11.18 -26.44 -15.90
CA GLY A 11 10.97 -24.99 -16.03
C GLY A 11 9.53 -24.62 -16.45
N THR A 12 8.90 -25.46 -17.25
CA THR A 12 7.51 -25.32 -17.70
C THR A 12 6.48 -25.58 -16.59
N GLN A 13 6.77 -26.47 -15.64
CA GLN A 13 5.94 -26.69 -14.46
C GLN A 13 6.06 -25.55 -13.45
N LYS A 14 7.25 -24.96 -13.29
CA LYS A 14 7.44 -23.75 -12.46
C LYS A 14 6.69 -22.56 -13.03
N VAL A 15 6.70 -22.39 -14.37
CA VAL A 15 5.90 -21.36 -15.06
C VAL A 15 4.39 -21.61 -14.96
N LYS A 16 3.97 -22.88 -14.86
CA LYS A 16 2.55 -23.23 -14.69
C LYS A 16 2.05 -23.00 -13.26
N LEU A 17 2.88 -23.29 -12.24
CA LEU A 17 2.57 -22.94 -10.83
C LEU A 17 2.61 -21.43 -10.60
N ALA A 18 3.54 -20.70 -11.23
CA ALA A 18 3.58 -19.23 -11.19
C ALA A 18 2.37 -18.57 -11.90
N LYS A 19 1.61 -19.34 -12.69
CA LYS A 19 0.40 -18.91 -13.39
C LYS A 19 -0.90 -19.33 -12.70
N GLU A 20 -0.86 -20.05 -11.58
CA GLU A 20 -2.01 -20.12 -10.68
C GLU A 20 -2.07 -18.80 -9.91
N GLY A 21 -2.34 -17.71 -10.64
CA GLY A 21 -2.57 -16.39 -10.06
C GLY A 21 -3.75 -16.46 -9.10
N LEU A 22 -3.74 -15.63 -8.06
CA LEU A 22 -4.89 -15.49 -7.18
C LEU A 22 -6.16 -15.26 -8.00
N GLU A 23 -7.26 -15.89 -7.61
CA GLU A 23 -8.58 -15.67 -8.23
C GLU A 23 -8.85 -14.17 -8.36
N PRO A 24 -9.37 -13.68 -9.50
CA PRO A 24 -9.68 -12.27 -9.67
C PRO A 24 -10.57 -11.76 -8.55
N LEU A 25 -10.35 -10.51 -8.12
CA LEU A 25 -11.22 -9.89 -7.13
C LEU A 25 -12.68 -9.89 -7.64
N SER A 26 -13.62 -10.26 -6.78
CA SER A 26 -15.02 -10.38 -7.18
C SER A 26 -15.57 -9.08 -7.77
N GLU A 27 -16.36 -9.20 -8.84
CA GLU A 27 -16.97 -8.03 -9.49
C GLU A 27 -17.88 -7.25 -8.54
N GLY A 28 -18.53 -7.92 -7.59
CA GLY A 28 -19.32 -7.26 -6.55
C GLY A 28 -18.48 -6.35 -5.65
N THR A 29 -17.28 -6.80 -5.25
CA THR A 29 -16.35 -5.96 -4.46
C THR A 29 -15.85 -4.77 -5.27
N LYS A 30 -15.45 -4.99 -6.53
CA LYS A 30 -14.99 -3.91 -7.41
C LYS A 30 -16.07 -2.85 -7.60
N THR A 31 -17.28 -3.29 -7.94
CA THR A 31 -18.44 -2.42 -8.15
C THR A 31 -18.76 -1.61 -6.90
N PHE A 32 -18.80 -2.27 -5.73
CA PHE A 32 -19.04 -1.59 -4.46
C PHE A 32 -17.99 -0.51 -4.19
N ASN A 33 -16.69 -0.84 -4.33
CA ASN A 33 -15.62 0.12 -4.12
C ASN A 33 -15.70 1.30 -5.10
N THR A 34 -15.92 1.03 -6.39
CA THR A 34 -16.04 2.08 -7.42
C THR A 34 -17.21 3.02 -7.13
N VAL A 35 -18.38 2.49 -6.74
CA VAL A 35 -19.54 3.32 -6.37
C VAL A 35 -19.25 4.13 -5.12
N LEU A 36 -18.62 3.53 -4.10
CA LEU A 36 -18.27 4.21 -2.85
C LEU A 36 -17.34 5.40 -3.12
N VAL A 37 -16.22 5.15 -3.80
CA VAL A 37 -15.22 6.18 -4.11
C VAL A 37 -15.81 7.25 -5.01
N GLY A 38 -16.52 6.87 -6.08
CA GLY A 38 -17.17 7.82 -6.97
C GLY A 38 -18.18 8.72 -6.27
N THR A 39 -18.92 8.19 -5.30
CA THR A 39 -19.88 8.97 -4.50
C THR A 39 -19.17 9.99 -3.61
N ILE A 40 -18.15 9.58 -2.86
CA ILE A 40 -17.37 10.47 -1.99
C ILE A 40 -16.70 11.57 -2.82
N LYS A 41 -16.07 11.19 -3.93
CA LYS A 41 -15.40 12.11 -4.85
C LYS A 41 -16.37 13.13 -5.44
N GLY A 42 -17.55 12.69 -5.89
CA GLY A 42 -18.58 13.59 -6.41
C GLY A 42 -19.11 14.58 -5.37
N PHE A 43 -19.25 14.14 -4.12
CA PHE A 43 -19.63 15.02 -3.01
C PHE A 43 -18.56 16.07 -2.71
N LEU A 44 -17.29 15.67 -2.65
CA LEU A 44 -16.16 16.58 -2.40
C LEU A 44 -15.96 17.57 -3.56
N ASP A 45 -16.13 17.13 -4.82
CA ASP A 45 -16.09 18.00 -6.00
C ASP A 45 -17.09 19.16 -5.90
N ILE A 46 -18.27 18.91 -5.33
CA ILE A 46 -19.32 19.93 -5.16
C ILE A 46 -18.97 20.91 -4.04
N ILE A 47 -18.55 20.41 -2.88
CA ILE A 47 -18.27 21.25 -1.70
C ILE A 47 -17.05 22.15 -1.91
N TYR A 48 -16.03 21.64 -2.59
CA TYR A 48 -14.74 22.30 -2.74
C TYR A 48 -14.51 22.93 -4.12
N SER A 49 -15.58 23.14 -4.90
CA SER A 49 -15.47 23.84 -6.18
C SER A 49 -14.81 25.22 -5.99
N GLY A 50 -13.68 25.45 -6.69
CA GLY A 50 -12.90 26.68 -6.59
C GLY A 50 -12.07 26.84 -5.31
N ARG A 51 -11.92 25.80 -4.50
CA ARG A 51 -11.14 25.79 -3.25
C ARG A 51 -10.13 24.64 -3.25
N ASP A 52 -9.11 24.74 -4.11
CA ASP A 52 -8.20 23.63 -4.39
C ASP A 52 -7.35 23.19 -3.19
N PHE A 53 -6.67 24.10 -2.48
CA PHE A 53 -5.85 23.68 -1.32
C PHE A 53 -6.68 23.10 -0.15
N PRO A 54 -7.85 23.65 0.21
CA PRO A 54 -8.74 22.98 1.17
C PRO A 54 -9.22 21.61 0.70
N ARG A 55 -9.50 21.45 -0.60
CA ARG A 55 -9.85 20.15 -1.19
C ARG A 55 -8.72 19.13 -1.00
N PHE A 56 -7.50 19.49 -1.39
CA PHE A 56 -6.33 18.64 -1.24
C PHE A 56 -6.12 18.30 0.23
N TYR A 57 -6.14 19.28 1.14
CA TYR A 57 -6.06 19.03 2.59
C TYR A 57 -7.04 17.95 3.08
N VAL A 58 -8.31 18.01 2.67
CA VAL A 58 -9.30 16.98 3.06
C VAL A 58 -8.99 15.63 2.42
N LEU A 59 -8.57 15.60 1.16
CA LEU A 59 -8.20 14.37 0.45
C LEU A 59 -6.98 13.71 1.11
N GLU A 60 -5.90 14.45 1.33
CA GLU A 60 -4.67 13.97 1.99
C GLU A 60 -4.92 13.47 3.42
N THR A 61 -5.84 14.14 4.14
CA THR A 61 -6.25 13.69 5.48
C THR A 61 -6.90 12.30 5.44
N VAL A 62 -7.62 11.98 4.36
CA VAL A 62 -8.32 10.70 4.17
C VAL A 62 -7.41 9.66 3.52
N ALA A 63 -6.55 10.05 2.58
CA ALA A 63 -5.66 9.17 1.81
C ALA A 63 -4.60 8.48 2.70
N ARG A 64 -4.09 9.14 3.75
CA ARG A 64 -3.23 8.50 4.76
C ARG A 64 -3.86 7.37 5.58
N VAL A 65 -5.20 7.33 5.69
CA VAL A 65 -5.92 6.51 6.69
C VAL A 65 -5.82 5.00 6.44
N PRO A 66 -5.96 4.50 5.20
CA PRO A 66 -5.92 3.07 4.93
C PRO A 66 -4.62 2.43 5.38
N TYR A 67 -3.48 3.10 5.17
CA TYR A 67 -2.17 2.58 5.55
C TYR A 67 -2.03 2.31 7.05
N PHE A 68 -2.50 3.22 7.89
CA PHE A 68 -2.58 2.99 9.35
C PHE A 68 -3.56 1.87 9.72
N SER A 69 -4.65 1.74 8.97
CA SER A 69 -5.61 0.65 9.16
C SER A 69 -4.99 -0.71 8.84
N TYR A 70 -4.22 -0.80 7.74
CA TYR A 70 -3.48 -1.99 7.35
C TYR A 70 -2.45 -2.38 8.40
N MET A 71 -1.62 -1.42 8.83
CA MET A 71 -0.64 -1.65 9.89
C MET A 71 -1.30 -2.09 11.20
N SER A 72 -2.45 -1.52 11.58
CA SER A 72 -3.19 -1.90 12.79
C SER A 72 -3.62 -3.37 12.73
N VAL A 73 -4.18 -3.81 11.60
CA VAL A 73 -4.61 -5.20 11.43
C VAL A 73 -3.43 -6.16 11.31
N LEU A 74 -2.37 -5.79 10.58
CA LEU A 74 -1.14 -6.58 10.49
C LEU A 74 -0.48 -6.76 11.86
N HIS A 75 -0.41 -5.69 12.65
CA HIS A 75 0.09 -5.74 14.02
C HIS A 75 -0.80 -6.62 14.92
N PHE A 76 -2.13 -6.52 14.78
CA PHE A 76 -3.06 -7.39 15.48
C PHE A 76 -2.80 -8.86 15.15
N TYR A 77 -2.69 -9.22 13.87
CA TYR A 77 -2.37 -10.58 13.43
C TYR A 77 -1.04 -11.11 13.99
N GLU A 78 -0.01 -10.26 14.05
CA GLU A 78 1.25 -10.63 14.70
C GLU A 78 1.05 -10.88 16.19
N THR A 79 0.32 -10.00 16.88
CA THR A 79 0.09 -10.07 18.33
C THR A 79 -0.62 -11.36 18.73
N ILE A 80 -1.59 -11.82 17.93
CA ILE A 80 -2.31 -13.08 18.19
C ILE A 80 -1.64 -14.31 17.55
N GLY A 81 -0.45 -14.15 16.98
CA GLY A 81 0.37 -15.24 16.45
C GLY A 81 -0.12 -15.86 15.14
N LEU A 82 -0.92 -15.14 14.34
CA LEU A 82 -1.41 -15.65 13.05
C LEU A 82 -0.34 -15.52 11.96
N HIS A 83 0.15 -14.31 11.71
CA HIS A 83 1.11 -14.04 10.63
C HIS A 83 2.06 -12.89 11.01
N ARG A 84 3.30 -12.96 10.55
CA ARG A 84 4.28 -11.88 10.68
C ARG A 84 4.70 -11.39 9.30
N LYS A 85 4.27 -10.18 8.94
CA LYS A 85 4.56 -9.54 7.64
C LYS A 85 5.29 -8.21 7.84
N ALA A 86 6.48 -8.27 8.43
CA ALA A 86 7.27 -7.08 8.79
C ALA A 86 7.55 -6.17 7.59
N ASN A 87 7.81 -6.74 6.40
CA ASN A 87 8.02 -5.96 5.17
C ASN A 87 6.77 -5.16 4.76
N TRP A 88 5.56 -5.68 5.02
CA TRP A 88 4.32 -4.99 4.67
C TRP A 88 4.05 -3.82 5.61
N ILE A 89 4.30 -4.01 6.90
CA ILE A 89 4.23 -2.93 7.89
C ILE A 89 5.21 -1.82 7.49
N LYS A 90 6.43 -2.17 7.08
CA LYS A 90 7.44 -1.19 6.64
C LYS A 90 6.97 -0.37 5.43
N VAL A 91 6.40 -1.03 4.41
CA VAL A 91 5.92 -0.35 3.20
C VAL A 91 4.71 0.52 3.50
N HIS A 92 3.71 0.02 4.21
CA HIS A 92 2.54 0.83 4.60
C HIS A 92 2.91 1.97 5.54
N TYR A 93 3.93 1.83 6.38
CA TYR A 93 4.46 2.95 7.16
C TYR A 93 5.06 4.03 6.26
N ALA A 94 5.83 3.63 5.25
CA ALA A 94 6.43 4.55 4.31
C ALA A 94 5.37 5.28 3.45
N GLU A 95 4.34 4.58 2.98
CA GLU A 95 3.18 5.19 2.30
C GLU A 95 2.46 6.17 3.24
N ALA A 96 2.17 5.77 4.49
CA ALA A 96 1.51 6.63 5.47
C ALA A 96 2.32 7.90 5.82
N ASP A 97 3.64 7.79 5.88
CA ASP A 97 4.55 8.90 6.12
C ASP A 97 4.59 9.84 4.92
N ASN A 98 4.57 9.32 3.69
CA ASN A 98 4.52 10.12 2.47
C ASN A 98 3.24 10.97 2.39
N GLU A 99 2.09 10.33 2.57
CA GLU A 99 0.77 10.98 2.62
C GLU A 99 0.67 12.05 3.73
N LEU A 100 1.33 11.81 4.88
CA LEU A 100 1.42 12.81 5.93
C LEU A 100 2.16 14.07 5.45
N HIS A 101 3.24 13.92 4.68
CA HIS A 101 3.98 15.07 4.16
C HIS A 101 3.22 15.79 3.04
N HIS A 102 2.40 15.09 2.26
CA HIS A 102 1.44 15.73 1.36
C HIS A 102 0.44 16.57 2.14
N LEU A 103 -0.15 16.02 3.21
CA LEU A 103 -1.05 16.75 4.11
C LEU A 103 -0.39 17.99 4.72
N LEU A 104 0.81 17.86 5.29
CA LEU A 104 1.55 18.98 5.88
C LEU A 104 1.85 20.07 4.84
N THR A 105 2.11 19.68 3.60
CA THR A 105 2.27 20.62 2.48
C THR A 105 0.99 21.40 2.24
N MET A 106 -0.18 20.73 2.22
CA MET A 106 -1.46 21.40 2.06
C MET A 106 -1.83 22.29 3.23
N GLU A 107 -1.45 21.92 4.47
CA GLU A 107 -1.58 22.78 5.65
C GLU A 107 -0.74 24.05 5.52
N ALA A 108 0.52 23.94 5.07
CA ALA A 108 1.40 25.07 4.85
C ALA A 108 0.89 26.02 3.75
N LEU A 109 0.08 25.52 2.82
CA LEU A 109 -0.61 26.30 1.77
C LEU A 109 -1.97 26.86 2.22
N GLY A 110 -2.34 26.71 3.50
CA GLY A 110 -3.59 27.22 4.07
C GLY A 110 -4.82 26.33 3.83
N GLY A 111 -4.63 25.10 3.32
CA GLY A 111 -5.71 24.14 3.11
C GLY A 111 -6.45 23.76 4.40
N GLY A 112 -5.74 23.79 5.53
CA GLY A 112 -6.26 23.47 6.86
C GLY A 112 -6.82 24.66 7.65
N ASP A 113 -6.90 25.87 7.12
CA ASP A 113 -7.21 27.09 7.90
C ASP A 113 -8.64 27.11 8.46
N SER A 114 -9.58 26.50 7.74
CA SER A 114 -11.00 26.46 8.08
C SER A 114 -11.30 25.37 9.11
N ALA A 115 -11.87 25.77 10.25
CA ALA A 115 -12.30 24.83 11.30
C ALA A 115 -13.36 23.83 10.82
N LEU A 116 -14.20 24.23 9.86
CA LEU A 116 -15.20 23.35 9.25
C LEU A 116 -14.53 22.25 8.42
N ASP A 117 -13.53 22.62 7.61
CA ASP A 117 -12.81 21.66 6.76
C ASP A 117 -11.99 20.69 7.62
N ARG A 118 -11.35 21.18 8.69
CA ARG A 118 -10.68 20.33 9.68
C ARG A 118 -11.64 19.34 10.37
N SER A 119 -12.82 19.82 10.78
CA SER A 119 -13.82 18.98 11.45
C SER A 119 -14.39 17.92 10.51
N LEU A 120 -14.65 18.28 9.25
CA LEU A 120 -15.10 17.36 8.22
C LEU A 120 -14.04 16.30 7.93
N ALA A 121 -12.81 16.72 7.64
CA ALA A 121 -11.70 15.83 7.34
C ALA A 121 -11.40 14.86 8.49
N GLY A 122 -11.35 15.36 9.73
CA GLY A 122 -11.14 14.52 10.92
C GLY A 122 -12.29 13.52 11.14
N GLY A 123 -13.54 13.95 10.98
CA GLY A 123 -14.71 13.07 11.08
C GLY A 123 -14.70 11.97 10.01
N MET A 124 -14.38 12.34 8.76
CA MET A 124 -14.22 11.38 7.67
C MET A 124 -13.09 10.41 7.94
N ALA A 125 -11.93 10.88 8.39
CA ALA A 125 -10.77 10.03 8.69
C ALA A 125 -11.06 9.00 9.78
N VAL A 126 -11.72 9.39 10.88
CA VAL A 126 -12.09 8.46 11.95
C VAL A 126 -13.08 7.40 11.48
N ALA A 127 -14.13 7.81 10.75
CA ALA A 127 -15.10 6.87 10.21
C ALA A 127 -14.45 5.92 9.19
N TYR A 128 -13.58 6.46 8.33
CA TYR A 128 -12.91 5.70 7.29
C TYR A 128 -11.88 4.71 7.87
N TYR A 129 -11.16 5.08 8.93
CA TYR A 129 -10.24 4.19 9.63
C TYR A 129 -10.93 2.89 10.06
N TRP A 130 -12.04 2.99 10.78
CA TRP A 130 -12.77 1.81 11.25
C TRP A 130 -13.38 1.01 10.10
N LEU A 131 -13.87 1.68 9.05
CA LEU A 131 -14.35 1.01 7.86
C LEU A 131 -13.25 0.17 7.19
N VAL A 132 -12.06 0.75 6.98
CA VAL A 132 -10.93 0.05 6.35
C VAL A 132 -10.43 -1.07 7.24
N VAL A 133 -10.35 -0.89 8.56
CA VAL A 133 -10.00 -1.98 9.50
C VAL A 133 -10.94 -3.18 9.31
N VAL A 134 -12.25 -2.97 9.26
CA VAL A 134 -13.24 -4.03 9.06
C VAL A 134 -13.09 -4.68 7.68
N ILE A 135 -12.98 -3.89 6.61
CA ILE A 135 -12.81 -4.43 5.26
C ILE A 135 -11.51 -5.22 5.16
N TYR A 136 -10.41 -4.73 5.72
CA TYR A 136 -9.10 -5.38 5.65
C TYR A 136 -9.06 -6.68 6.47
N LEU A 137 -9.74 -6.74 7.61
CA LEU A 137 -9.90 -7.98 8.38
C LEU A 137 -10.62 -9.07 7.58
N VAL A 138 -11.62 -8.71 6.78
CA VAL A 138 -12.47 -9.67 6.04
C VAL A 138 -11.91 -9.98 4.64
N ASN A 139 -11.44 -8.95 3.95
CA ASN A 139 -10.99 -9.00 2.55
C ASN A 139 -9.86 -7.97 2.31
N PRO A 140 -8.60 -8.33 2.62
CA PRO A 140 -7.44 -7.46 2.41
C PRO A 140 -7.31 -6.96 0.96
N ARG A 141 -7.56 -7.82 -0.04
CA ARG A 141 -7.49 -7.44 -1.46
C ARG A 141 -8.58 -6.46 -1.85
N GLY A 142 -9.77 -6.58 -1.26
CA GLY A 142 -10.85 -5.62 -1.41
C GLY A 142 -10.51 -4.25 -0.82
N ALA A 143 -9.82 -4.22 0.32
CA ALA A 143 -9.33 -2.97 0.91
C ALA A 143 -8.23 -2.33 0.05
N TYR A 144 -7.25 -3.10 -0.42
CA TYR A 144 -6.22 -2.57 -1.33
C TYR A 144 -6.81 -2.04 -2.64
N HIS A 145 -7.81 -2.73 -3.21
CA HIS A 145 -8.51 -2.23 -4.40
C HIS A 145 -9.27 -0.92 -4.11
N LEU A 146 -9.77 -0.73 -2.89
CA LEU A 146 -10.41 0.53 -2.49
C LEU A 146 -9.39 1.67 -2.49
N SER A 147 -8.23 1.49 -1.84
CA SER A 147 -7.15 2.49 -1.87
C SER A 147 -6.64 2.73 -3.28
N GLN A 148 -6.46 1.69 -4.10
CA GLN A 148 -5.99 1.83 -5.48
C GLN A 148 -6.89 2.78 -6.29
N LEU A 149 -8.20 2.73 -6.10
CA LEU A 149 -9.14 3.66 -6.75
C LEU A 149 -9.02 5.09 -6.21
N ILE A 150 -8.70 5.25 -4.93
CA ILE A 150 -8.44 6.56 -4.32
C ILE A 150 -7.18 7.17 -4.94
N GLU A 151 -6.07 6.43 -5.00
CA GLU A 151 -4.80 6.95 -5.55
C GLU A 151 -4.92 7.25 -7.05
N GLU A 152 -5.68 6.43 -7.79
CA GLU A 152 -5.97 6.71 -9.21
C GLU A 152 -6.71 8.04 -9.39
N HIS A 153 -7.61 8.37 -8.46
CA HIS A 153 -8.28 9.67 -8.47
C HIS A 153 -7.41 10.80 -7.93
N ALA A 154 -6.54 10.54 -6.95
CA ALA A 154 -5.58 11.51 -6.44
C ALA A 154 -4.62 11.94 -7.56
N PHE A 155 -3.98 10.97 -8.23
CA PHE A 155 -3.14 11.19 -9.41
C PHE A 155 -3.85 12.06 -10.46
N ALA A 156 -5.07 11.68 -10.86
CA ALA A 156 -5.82 12.41 -11.88
C ALA A 156 -6.20 13.84 -11.43
N THR A 157 -6.44 14.04 -10.13
CA THR A 157 -6.75 15.36 -9.55
C THR A 157 -5.51 16.25 -9.58
N TYR A 158 -4.36 15.74 -9.15
CA TYR A 158 -3.09 16.46 -9.18
C TYR A 158 -2.64 16.80 -10.60
N ASP A 159 -2.72 15.84 -11.53
CA ASP A 159 -2.32 16.04 -12.93
C ASP A 159 -3.16 17.13 -13.62
N LYS A 160 -4.48 17.12 -13.36
CA LYS A 160 -5.39 18.17 -13.84
C LYS A 160 -5.06 19.53 -13.22
N PHE A 161 -4.78 19.58 -11.92
CA PHE A 161 -4.47 20.83 -11.22
C PHE A 161 -3.15 21.44 -11.69
N LEU A 162 -2.12 20.61 -11.88
CA LEU A 162 -0.83 21.00 -12.46
C LEU A 162 -1.01 21.62 -13.86
N THR A 163 -1.75 20.95 -14.73
CA THR A 163 -1.99 21.43 -16.10
C THR A 163 -2.76 22.75 -16.12
N ALA A 164 -3.71 22.94 -15.21
CA ALA A 164 -4.53 24.14 -15.15
C ALA A 164 -3.82 25.35 -14.52
N ASN A 165 -2.81 25.12 -13.67
CA ASN A 165 -2.22 26.17 -12.83
C ASN A 165 -0.69 26.28 -12.95
N GLU A 166 -0.11 25.78 -14.05
CA GLU A 166 1.35 25.72 -14.23
C GLU A 166 2.05 27.06 -13.98
N GLU A 167 1.58 28.15 -14.60
CA GLU A 167 2.20 29.48 -14.46
C GLU A 167 2.16 29.98 -13.01
N MET A 168 1.01 29.81 -12.33
CA MET A 168 0.85 30.19 -10.93
C MET A 168 1.79 29.39 -10.03
N LEU A 169 1.84 28.06 -10.21
CA LEU A 169 2.65 27.17 -9.36
C LEU A 169 4.16 27.41 -9.55
N ARG A 170 4.61 27.74 -10.77
CA ARG A 170 6.01 28.10 -11.04
C ARG A 170 6.39 29.43 -10.42
N GLY A 171 5.43 30.34 -10.24
CA GLY A 171 5.64 31.64 -9.60
C GLY A 171 5.61 31.61 -8.07
N MET A 172 5.27 30.48 -7.45
CA MET A 172 5.17 30.32 -6.00
C MET A 172 6.38 29.57 -5.42
N GLU A 173 6.84 30.03 -4.26
CA GLU A 173 7.87 29.34 -3.50
C GLU A 173 7.34 28.02 -2.92
N ALA A 174 8.20 27.00 -2.89
CA ALA A 174 7.86 25.72 -2.27
C ALA A 174 7.82 25.84 -0.74
N PRO A 175 6.78 25.30 -0.07
CA PRO A 175 6.74 25.22 1.38
C PRO A 175 7.96 24.49 1.94
N GLN A 176 8.55 25.03 3.02
CA GLN A 176 9.75 24.47 3.62
C GLN A 176 9.58 22.99 4.02
N VAL A 177 8.40 22.60 4.51
CA VAL A 177 8.09 21.21 4.88
C VAL A 177 8.21 20.24 3.69
N ALA A 178 7.83 20.67 2.49
CA ALA A 178 7.96 19.86 1.28
C ALA A 178 9.41 19.78 0.80
N VAL A 179 10.14 20.91 0.89
CA VAL A 179 11.58 20.95 0.58
C VAL A 179 12.35 20.01 1.49
N ASP A 180 12.11 20.08 2.80
CA ASP A 180 12.77 19.25 3.80
C ASP A 180 12.46 17.76 3.58
N TYR A 181 11.22 17.42 3.23
CA TYR A 181 10.83 16.05 2.93
C TYR A 181 11.53 15.49 1.68
N TYR A 182 11.45 16.19 0.54
CA TYR A 182 11.97 15.67 -0.73
C TYR A 182 13.49 15.80 -0.90
N THR A 183 14.14 16.68 -0.14
CA THR A 183 15.59 16.93 -0.25
C THR A 183 16.37 16.60 1.01
N GLY A 184 15.69 16.21 2.09
CA GLY A 184 16.28 15.87 3.38
C GLY A 184 17.20 14.64 3.34
N GLY A 185 17.93 14.42 4.43
CA GLY A 185 18.93 13.34 4.52
C GLY A 185 18.32 11.94 4.74
N ASP A 186 17.10 11.84 5.27
CA ASP A 186 16.43 10.57 5.58
C ASP A 186 15.43 10.14 4.50
N LEU A 187 15.88 10.07 3.25
CA LEU A 187 15.09 9.53 2.12
C LEU A 187 14.93 8.00 2.16
N TYR A 188 15.23 7.37 3.30
CA TYR A 188 15.19 5.91 3.43
C TYR A 188 13.78 5.35 3.29
N MET A 189 12.78 6.05 3.82
CA MET A 189 11.37 5.66 3.66
C MET A 189 10.85 6.01 2.26
N PHE A 190 11.39 7.06 1.65
CA PHE A 190 11.06 7.45 0.29
C PHE A 190 11.28 6.30 -0.70
N ASP A 191 12.45 5.66 -0.70
CA ASP A 191 12.72 4.50 -1.57
C ASP A 191 11.92 3.24 -1.18
N THR A 192 11.36 3.17 0.03
CA THR A 192 10.74 1.96 0.55
C THR A 192 9.37 1.68 -0.08
N PHE A 193 8.59 2.70 -0.44
CA PHE A 193 7.27 2.53 -1.07
C PHE A 193 7.31 2.47 -2.61
N HIS A 194 8.45 2.76 -3.23
CA HIS A 194 8.69 2.58 -4.67
C HIS A 194 8.90 1.08 -4.95
N THR A 195 7.82 0.30 -4.97
CA THR A 195 7.91 -1.16 -5.14
C THR A 195 7.80 -1.63 -6.59
N ALA A 196 7.62 -0.72 -7.56
CA ALA A 196 7.68 -1.06 -8.97
C ALA A 196 9.10 -1.46 -9.37
N LEU A 197 9.25 -2.56 -10.11
CA LEU A 197 10.54 -3.05 -10.58
C LEU A 197 11.14 -2.06 -11.61
N ASP A 198 12.45 -1.82 -11.50
CA ASP A 198 13.32 -1.13 -12.48
C ASP A 198 13.35 0.41 -12.57
N HIS A 199 12.93 1.16 -11.54
CA HIS A 199 13.18 2.60 -11.50
C HIS A 199 14.37 2.98 -10.60
N PRO A 200 15.30 3.85 -11.07
CA PRO A 200 16.36 4.36 -10.21
C PRO A 200 15.75 5.20 -9.07
N PRO A 201 16.38 5.24 -7.88
CA PRO A 201 15.90 6.03 -6.76
C PRO A 201 15.61 7.48 -7.21
N ARG A 202 14.37 7.92 -7.04
CA ARG A 202 13.95 9.27 -7.40
C ARG A 202 14.54 10.22 -6.36
N ARG A 203 15.21 11.28 -6.82
CA ARG A 203 15.80 12.33 -5.96
C ARG A 203 15.35 13.67 -6.48
N PRO A 204 14.18 14.14 -6.04
CA PRO A 204 13.60 15.35 -6.58
C PRO A 204 14.46 16.58 -6.29
N LYS A 205 14.46 17.53 -7.23
CA LYS A 205 14.92 18.89 -6.97
C LYS A 205 13.67 19.75 -6.84
N ILE A 206 13.64 20.60 -5.83
CA ILE A 206 12.53 21.51 -5.57
C ILE A 206 13.00 22.93 -5.84
N GLU A 207 12.53 23.53 -6.93
CA GLU A 207 12.84 24.92 -7.29
C GLU A 207 11.60 25.82 -7.12
N SER A 208 10.41 25.24 -7.25
CA SER A 208 9.12 25.92 -7.16
C SER A 208 8.03 25.04 -6.57
N LEU A 209 6.87 25.63 -6.26
CA LEU A 209 5.69 24.87 -5.84
C LEU A 209 5.23 23.89 -6.94
N PHE A 210 5.47 24.20 -8.21
CA PHE A 210 5.19 23.29 -9.32
C PHE A 210 5.91 21.95 -9.14
N ASP A 211 7.20 21.97 -8.77
CA ASP A 211 7.98 20.75 -8.59
C ASP A 211 7.44 19.91 -7.43
N VAL A 212 7.00 20.55 -6.34
CA VAL A 212 6.33 19.87 -5.22
C VAL A 212 5.10 19.12 -5.71
N PHE A 213 4.20 19.78 -6.45
CA PHE A 213 2.98 19.15 -6.94
C PHE A 213 3.25 18.03 -7.96
N VAL A 214 4.30 18.16 -8.78
CA VAL A 214 4.77 17.05 -9.65
C VAL A 214 5.20 15.87 -8.80
N ASN A 215 5.95 16.10 -7.73
CA ASN A 215 6.43 15.03 -6.86
C ASN A 215 5.29 14.33 -6.11
N ILE A 216 4.30 15.09 -5.63
CA ILE A 216 3.11 14.51 -5.00
C ILE A 216 2.37 13.64 -6.01
N ARG A 217 2.05 14.17 -7.21
CA ARG A 217 1.40 13.40 -8.28
C ARG A 217 2.14 12.09 -8.59
N ASP A 218 3.47 12.15 -8.68
CA ASP A 218 4.28 10.97 -9.00
C ASP A 218 4.30 9.97 -7.84
N ASP A 219 4.27 10.44 -6.58
CA ASP A 219 4.11 9.56 -5.40
C ASP A 219 2.75 8.82 -5.45
N GLU A 220 1.65 9.50 -5.82
CA GLU A 220 0.33 8.86 -5.99
C GLU A 220 0.34 7.72 -7.01
N LEU A 221 1.13 7.88 -8.08
CA LEU A 221 1.29 6.86 -9.10
C LEU A 221 2.02 5.63 -8.54
N GLU A 222 3.01 5.84 -7.68
CA GLU A 222 3.74 4.76 -7.00
C GLU A 222 2.85 4.05 -5.98
N HIS A 223 2.07 4.78 -5.17
CA HIS A 223 1.06 4.20 -4.27
C HIS A 223 0.07 3.33 -5.04
N LYS A 224 -0.50 3.86 -6.14
CA LYS A 224 -1.37 3.09 -7.04
C LYS A 224 -0.69 1.82 -7.54
N SER A 225 0.57 1.90 -7.96
CA SER A 225 1.34 0.76 -8.47
C SER A 225 1.52 -0.31 -7.39
N THR A 226 1.94 0.08 -6.19
CA THR A 226 2.14 -0.79 -5.03
C THR A 226 0.84 -1.48 -4.63
N LEU A 227 -0.26 -0.73 -4.52
CA LEU A 227 -1.59 -1.26 -4.19
C LEU A 227 -2.11 -2.21 -5.27
N LYS A 228 -1.88 -1.90 -6.54
CA LYS A 228 -2.25 -2.79 -7.65
C LYS A 228 -1.51 -4.13 -7.57
N GLN A 229 -0.22 -4.12 -7.25
CA GLN A 229 0.55 -5.35 -7.05
C GLN A 229 -0.03 -6.19 -5.90
N LEU A 230 -0.42 -5.54 -4.80
CA LEU A 230 -1.10 -6.19 -3.66
C LEU A 230 -2.46 -6.79 -4.03
N VAL A 231 -3.23 -6.13 -4.91
CA VAL A 231 -4.51 -6.64 -5.42
C VAL A 231 -4.29 -7.85 -6.32
N ASP A 232 -3.33 -7.79 -7.24
CA ASP A 232 -3.14 -8.80 -8.29
C ASP A 232 -2.35 -10.02 -7.78
N ALA A 233 -1.23 -9.79 -7.08
CA ALA A 233 -0.28 -10.81 -6.65
C ALA A 233 -0.42 -11.19 -5.17
N GLY A 234 -1.14 -10.40 -4.36
CA GLY A 234 -1.32 -10.67 -2.93
C GLY A 234 -0.03 -10.58 -2.11
N ASN A 235 1.02 -9.98 -2.67
CA ASN A 235 2.31 -9.82 -2.01
C ASN A 235 2.96 -8.47 -2.36
N ILE A 236 3.94 -8.06 -1.54
CA ILE A 236 4.79 -6.91 -1.80
C ILE A 236 6.19 -7.44 -2.09
N CYS A 237 6.67 -7.25 -3.32
CA CYS A 237 8.04 -7.59 -3.71
C CYS A 237 8.83 -6.29 -3.92
N SER A 238 9.89 -6.06 -3.15
CA SER A 238 10.83 -4.96 -3.45
C SER A 238 11.71 -5.31 -4.65
N ALA A 239 12.43 -4.32 -5.21
CA ALA A 239 13.39 -4.52 -6.31
C ALA A 239 14.49 -5.58 -6.05
N SER A 240 14.67 -6.00 -4.79
CA SER A 240 15.59 -7.09 -4.41
C SER A 240 14.98 -8.50 -4.50
N CYS A 241 13.70 -8.61 -4.85
CA CYS A 241 12.99 -9.87 -4.88
C CYS A 241 13.20 -10.58 -6.21
N THR A 242 14.17 -11.50 -6.29
CA THR A 242 14.10 -12.53 -7.32
C THR A 242 13.00 -13.52 -6.96
N PRO A 243 12.27 -14.12 -7.93
CA PRO A 243 11.22 -15.11 -7.64
C PRO A 243 11.72 -16.32 -6.82
N SER A 244 13.03 -16.56 -6.82
CA SER A 244 13.70 -17.57 -5.98
C SER A 244 14.06 -17.06 -4.58
N ALA A 245 14.28 -15.76 -4.39
CA ALA A 245 14.63 -15.16 -3.11
C ALA A 245 13.41 -14.97 -2.19
N ALA A 246 12.21 -14.86 -2.76
CA ALA A 246 10.96 -14.86 -1.98
C ALA A 246 10.81 -16.12 -1.11
N CYS A 247 11.18 -17.31 -1.61
CA CYS A 247 11.20 -18.54 -0.79
C CYS A 247 12.52 -18.74 0.00
N ALA A 248 13.57 -17.95 -0.22
CA ALA A 248 14.88 -18.19 0.40
C ALA A 248 15.06 -17.49 1.76
N VAL A 249 14.29 -16.43 2.05
CA VAL A 249 14.46 -15.64 3.28
C VAL A 249 13.40 -15.96 4.34
N PHE A 250 12.24 -16.51 3.97
CA PHE A 250 11.21 -16.94 4.91
C PHE A 250 10.58 -18.26 4.46
N ALA A 251 11.10 -19.36 5.00
CA ALA A 251 10.66 -20.72 4.66
C ALA A 251 9.16 -20.98 4.93
N ASP A 252 8.53 -20.21 5.81
CA ASP A 252 7.12 -20.38 6.18
C ASP A 252 6.13 -19.89 5.12
N GLU A 253 6.54 -19.01 4.18
CA GLU A 253 5.63 -18.47 3.16
C GLU A 253 5.50 -19.36 1.91
N CYS A 254 6.20 -20.51 1.85
CA CYS A 254 6.03 -21.50 0.77
C CYS A 254 5.37 -22.82 1.24
N GLU A 255 4.98 -22.97 2.51
CA GLU A 255 4.18 -24.12 3.00
C GLU A 255 2.67 -23.83 3.05
N VAL A 256 2.05 -23.54 1.91
CA VAL A 256 0.60 -23.73 1.74
C VAL A 256 0.34 -24.73 0.61
N SER A 257 0.69 -25.99 0.84
CA SER A 257 -0.03 -27.15 0.29
C SER A 257 0.49 -28.45 0.89
N LYS A 258 0.07 -28.78 2.11
CA LYS A 258 -0.03 -30.18 2.54
C LYS A 258 -1.46 -30.43 3.00
N LYS A 259 -2.26 -31.05 2.12
CA LYS A 259 -3.53 -31.68 2.52
C LYS A 259 -3.28 -32.60 3.71
N PRO A 260 -4.21 -32.71 4.69
CA PRO A 260 -4.03 -33.62 5.80
C PRO A 260 -4.13 -35.06 5.29
N THR A 261 -3.00 -35.76 5.18
CA THR A 261 -3.00 -37.20 4.98
C THR A 261 -3.21 -37.90 6.32
N ALA A 262 -4.19 -38.80 6.32
CA ALA A 262 -4.67 -39.56 7.47
C ALA A 262 -3.52 -40.20 8.27
N ARG A 263 -3.54 -40.01 9.59
CA ARG A 263 -2.61 -40.66 10.52
C ARG A 263 -3.00 -42.13 10.71
N GLY A 264 -2.46 -42.99 9.85
CA GLY A 264 -2.38 -44.43 10.05
C GLY A 264 -1.32 -44.78 11.10
N GLN A 265 -1.59 -45.86 11.82
CA GLN A 265 -0.92 -46.37 13.01
C GLN A 265 0.59 -46.63 12.88
N GLY A 266 1.27 -46.49 14.02
CA GLY A 266 2.30 -47.43 14.44
C GLY A 266 3.74 -47.03 14.13
N THR A 267 4.50 -46.67 15.17
CA THR A 267 5.70 -47.45 15.55
C THR A 267 6.17 -47.06 16.94
N SER A 268 6.56 -48.11 17.65
CA SER A 268 6.95 -48.25 19.05
C SER A 268 8.20 -47.45 19.42
N TYR A 269 8.17 -46.79 20.57
CA TYR A 269 9.38 -46.45 21.32
C TYR A 269 9.85 -47.67 22.12
N THR A 270 11.00 -48.23 21.75
CA THR A 270 11.75 -49.15 22.61
C THR A 270 12.55 -48.34 23.62
N ALA A 271 12.20 -48.49 24.89
CA ALA A 271 13.00 -48.05 26.02
C ALA A 271 14.24 -48.95 26.14
N GLY A 272 15.43 -48.36 25.98
CA GLY A 272 16.71 -48.99 26.31
C GLY A 272 17.26 -48.39 27.59
N GLY A 273 16.97 -49.03 28.72
CA GLY A 273 17.70 -48.84 29.97
C GLY A 273 18.89 -49.81 30.08
N GLY A 274 19.93 -49.37 30.80
CA GLY A 274 21.13 -50.12 31.17
C GLY A 274 22.35 -49.20 31.06
N GLY A 275 23.03 -48.75 32.11
CA GLY A 275 23.14 -49.26 33.48
C GLY A 275 24.44 -50.04 33.64
N ALA A 276 25.52 -49.35 34.04
CA ALA A 276 26.63 -49.80 34.89
C ALA A 276 27.58 -48.62 35.12
#